data_AF-A0A970A9Q8-F1
#
_entry.id   AF-A0A970A9Q8-F1
#
_cell.length_a   1.000
_cell.length_b   1.000
_cell.length_c   1.000
_cell.angle_alpha   90.00
_cell.angle_beta   90.00
_cell.angle_gamma   90.00
#
_symmetry.space_group_name_H-M   'P 1'
#
loop_
_entity.id
_entity.type
_entity.pdbx_description
1 polymer ?
#
loop_
_entity_poly.entity_id
_entity_poly.type
_entity_poly.pdbx_seq_one_letter_code
_entity_poly.pdbx_strand_id
1 'polypeptide(L)'
;MSDVSEFLQLYSEKLQEEIAGADMPPELTKGFVFDSLIKQNDGKEVYFITRKSDGLRAVLRITSKESSEDATAESMILAKLDHPAIPKILGVWEHNGRSFMVREYFEGGDLNAFIRKHGTLSREILFDIILQLCEILTYIHEQNPAVIHRDIKPENIIISNKNEVKLIDFGIARDFKTETDSDRDTQIAGTRAYMAPEQFGSEQTDHRADIYSLGMVMIFLATGKTKKQNLKVTYPYKELVSIIEKCLRKDRDQRFKTAARLRSKILWVRRRLTNKILIVVGICLVVVAAFLTGLLIGQKQGFKNGVDFIMDVPAYKNRPFTEEELIEPITFDSEYLDLAVRTILNKQQGDTIYRTEVNNRIDAIRIYGTYILHPDLEDKLIKTHVDKGTVSYITDTGFRIDGRGDISSLADIPNMYYLRNLTLTSQSISDLSPLSGMKLEKINLSNNFVGNLLSLKDMATLRELDVCQNPLRDLTPISRLLSLESLDISQTQVTDLMPLAELTKLQTLNLEYCDIEDISVLAKLPNLREVDVSNTLITDLSPLIRPHNSVTVRCVGLPRSVIDAVRDNPGIVLVEE
;
A
#
# COMPACT_ATOMS: atom_id res chain seq x y z
N MET A 1 -15.67 -32.13 -28.30
CA MET A 1 -14.43 -32.85 -27.92
C MET A 1 -13.94 -33.80 -29.00
N SER A 2 -14.79 -34.42 -29.84
CA SER A 2 -14.31 -35.34 -30.92
C SER A 2 -13.49 -34.66 -32.02
N ASP A 3 -13.83 -33.43 -32.40
CA ASP A 3 -13.22 -32.70 -33.54
C ASP A 3 -11.74 -32.29 -33.29
N VAL A 4 -11.39 -31.96 -32.04
CA VAL A 4 -10.01 -31.58 -31.66
C VAL A 4 -9.11 -32.81 -31.56
N SER A 5 -9.64 -33.93 -31.05
CA SER A 5 -8.88 -35.17 -30.93
C SER A 5 -8.57 -35.78 -32.29
N GLU A 6 -9.54 -35.74 -33.22
CA GLU A 6 -9.37 -36.21 -34.60
C GLU A 6 -8.36 -35.33 -35.36
N PHE A 7 -8.43 -34.00 -35.20
CA PHE A 7 -7.45 -33.08 -35.77
C PHE A 7 -6.01 -33.33 -35.25
N LEU A 8 -5.84 -33.50 -33.93
CA LEU A 8 -4.52 -33.77 -33.34
C LEU A 8 -3.93 -35.10 -33.79
N GLN A 9 -4.79 -36.12 -33.97
CA GLN A 9 -4.36 -37.42 -34.48
C GLN A 9 -3.92 -37.33 -35.95
N LEU A 10 -4.71 -36.68 -36.80
CA LEU A 10 -4.37 -36.47 -38.21
C LEU A 10 -3.10 -35.62 -38.38
N TYR A 11 -2.93 -34.59 -37.54
CA TYR A 11 -1.72 -33.77 -37.52
C TYR A 11 -0.49 -34.59 -37.12
N SER A 12 -0.61 -35.44 -36.10
CA SER A 12 0.49 -36.31 -35.66
C SER A 12 0.88 -37.31 -36.75
N GLU A 13 -0.09 -37.95 -37.40
CA GLU A 13 0.14 -38.89 -38.51
C GLU A 13 0.88 -38.22 -39.68
N LYS A 14 0.40 -37.05 -40.10
CA LYS A 14 1.06 -36.27 -41.17
C LYS A 14 2.48 -35.84 -40.79
N LEU A 15 2.69 -35.40 -39.54
CA LEU A 15 4.02 -35.03 -39.06
C LEU A 15 4.97 -36.23 -39.06
N GLN A 16 4.50 -37.43 -38.71
CA GLN A 16 5.30 -38.65 -38.80
C GLN A 16 5.66 -39.00 -40.25
N GLU A 17 4.74 -38.82 -41.21
CA GLU A 17 5.03 -39.02 -42.64
C GLU A 17 6.07 -38.03 -43.16
N GLU A 18 5.93 -36.74 -42.82
CA GLU A 18 6.90 -35.70 -43.18
C GLU A 18 8.29 -36.00 -42.63
N ILE A 19 8.37 -36.49 -41.39
CA ILE A 19 9.64 -36.86 -40.74
C ILE A 19 10.23 -38.14 -41.32
N ALA A 20 9.41 -39.11 -41.72
CA ALA A 20 9.87 -40.33 -42.37
C ALA A 20 10.55 -40.04 -43.73
N GLY A 21 10.14 -38.97 -44.41
CA GLY A 21 10.78 -38.45 -45.62
C GLY A 21 11.90 -37.43 -45.37
N ALA A 22 12.09 -36.99 -44.12
CA ALA A 22 13.08 -35.98 -43.77
C ALA A 22 14.46 -36.59 -43.48
N ASP A 23 15.50 -35.80 -43.71
CA ASP A 23 16.89 -36.16 -43.48
C ASP A 23 17.25 -36.14 -41.98
N MET A 24 16.90 -37.23 -41.28
CA MET A 24 16.96 -37.36 -39.82
C MET A 24 17.82 -38.58 -39.40
N PRO A 25 18.54 -38.52 -38.26
CA PRO A 25 19.29 -39.66 -37.74
C PRO A 25 18.38 -40.89 -37.50
N PRO A 26 18.70 -42.07 -38.06
CA PRO A 26 17.89 -43.28 -37.89
C PRO A 26 17.73 -43.71 -36.42
N GLU A 27 18.72 -43.45 -35.58
CA GLU A 27 18.68 -43.74 -34.15
C GLU A 27 17.64 -42.88 -33.42
N LEU A 28 17.49 -41.62 -33.86
CA LEU A 28 16.53 -40.66 -33.31
C LEU A 28 15.09 -41.05 -33.65
N THR A 29 14.81 -41.35 -34.92
CA THR A 29 13.46 -41.73 -35.39
C THR A 29 13.04 -43.12 -34.90
N LYS A 30 14.01 -44.02 -34.65
CA LYS A 30 13.74 -45.29 -33.96
C LYS A 30 13.36 -45.09 -32.49
N GLY A 31 14.08 -44.24 -31.76
CA GLY A 31 13.92 -44.07 -30.32
C GLY A 31 12.78 -43.15 -29.86
N PHE A 32 12.33 -42.22 -30.71
CA PHE A 32 11.38 -41.17 -30.33
C PHE A 32 10.21 -41.06 -31.31
N VAL A 33 9.07 -40.61 -30.79
CA VAL A 33 7.89 -40.15 -31.55
C VAL A 33 7.90 -38.63 -31.55
N PHE A 34 7.49 -38.01 -32.64
CA PHE A 34 7.44 -36.54 -32.74
C PHE A 34 6.01 -36.06 -32.55
N ASP A 35 5.83 -35.25 -31.51
CA ASP A 35 4.50 -34.82 -31.07
C ASP A 35 4.05 -33.57 -31.83
N SER A 36 4.95 -32.57 -31.97
CA SER A 36 4.64 -31.31 -32.66
C SER A 36 5.88 -30.47 -32.98
N LEU A 37 5.81 -29.64 -34.02
CA LEU A 37 6.79 -28.59 -34.32
C LEU A 37 6.47 -27.31 -33.54
N ILE A 38 7.41 -26.83 -32.73
CA ILE A 38 7.24 -25.63 -31.87
C ILE A 38 7.64 -24.37 -32.61
N LYS A 39 8.78 -24.43 -33.32
CA LYS A 39 9.38 -23.26 -33.96
C LYS A 39 10.29 -23.69 -35.11
N GLN A 40 10.16 -23.00 -36.24
CA GLN A 40 11.03 -23.15 -37.40
C GLN A 40 11.41 -21.76 -37.91
N ASN A 41 12.69 -21.42 -37.79
CA ASN A 41 13.30 -20.18 -38.30
C ASN A 41 14.57 -20.55 -39.08
N ASP A 42 15.06 -19.69 -39.98
CA ASP A 42 16.27 -19.91 -40.81
C ASP A 42 17.41 -20.67 -40.10
N GLY A 43 17.48 -21.98 -40.36
CA GLY A 43 18.51 -22.89 -39.85
C GLY A 43 18.33 -23.44 -38.43
N LYS A 44 17.19 -23.20 -37.75
CA LYS A 44 16.87 -23.74 -36.42
C LYS A 44 15.44 -24.26 -36.32
N GLU A 45 15.31 -25.52 -35.91
CA GLU A 45 14.02 -26.18 -35.70
C GLU A 45 13.92 -26.73 -34.29
N VAL A 46 12.72 -26.66 -33.69
CA VAL A 46 12.46 -27.18 -32.35
C VAL A 46 11.19 -28.01 -32.35
N TYR A 47 11.29 -29.26 -31.91
CA TYR A 47 10.18 -30.22 -31.84
C TYR A 47 9.94 -30.69 -30.40
N PHE A 48 8.69 -30.93 -30.04
CA PHE A 48 8.34 -31.81 -28.91
C PHE A 48 8.36 -33.25 -29.38
N ILE A 49 9.05 -34.10 -28.62
CA ILE A 49 9.18 -35.52 -28.91
C ILE A 49 8.97 -36.35 -27.64
N THR A 50 8.53 -37.59 -27.80
CA THR A 50 8.29 -38.53 -26.71
C THR A 50 9.14 -39.79 -26.91
N ARG A 51 9.90 -40.19 -25.90
CA ARG A 51 10.75 -41.38 -25.95
C ARG A 51 9.90 -42.65 -25.89
N LYS A 52 10.07 -43.56 -26.86
CA LYS A 52 9.23 -44.77 -26.97
C LYS A 52 9.41 -45.76 -25.82
N SER A 53 10.59 -45.78 -25.18
CA SER A 53 10.91 -46.78 -24.15
C SER A 53 10.16 -46.59 -22.84
N ASP A 54 9.88 -45.35 -22.45
CA ASP A 54 9.35 -44.99 -21.13
C ASP A 54 8.35 -43.83 -21.15
N GLY A 55 8.02 -43.29 -22.33
CA GLY A 55 7.11 -42.17 -22.48
C GLY A 55 7.66 -40.83 -22.01
N LEU A 56 8.98 -40.71 -21.77
CA LEU A 56 9.57 -39.46 -21.32
C LEU A 56 9.49 -38.39 -22.42
N ARG A 57 8.88 -37.25 -22.10
CA ARG A 57 8.77 -36.09 -22.99
C ARG A 57 10.08 -35.33 -23.06
N ALA A 58 10.44 -34.88 -24.24
CA ALA A 58 11.69 -34.23 -24.54
C ALA A 58 11.52 -33.13 -25.61
N VAL A 59 12.53 -32.26 -25.69
CA VAL A 59 12.64 -31.22 -26.71
C VAL A 59 13.82 -31.56 -27.61
N LEU A 60 13.56 -31.67 -28.90
CA LEU A 60 14.59 -31.77 -29.93
C LEU A 60 14.86 -30.40 -30.51
N ARG A 61 16.12 -30.02 -30.55
CA ARG A 61 16.61 -28.82 -31.25
C ARG A 61 17.53 -29.24 -32.38
N ILE A 62 17.24 -28.76 -33.59
CA ILE A 62 18.01 -29.01 -34.81
C ILE A 62 18.67 -27.70 -35.23
N THR A 63 19.97 -27.73 -35.50
CA THR A 63 20.73 -26.56 -35.95
C THR A 63 21.58 -26.88 -37.18
N SER A 64 21.65 -25.96 -38.14
CA SER A 64 22.52 -26.06 -39.33
C SER A 64 24.01 -25.91 -39.00
N LYS A 65 24.88 -26.26 -39.96
CA LYS A 65 26.35 -26.28 -39.86
C LYS A 65 26.99 -24.97 -39.39
N GLU A 66 26.42 -23.81 -39.72
CA GLU A 66 26.93 -22.49 -39.27
C GLU A 66 26.60 -22.18 -37.81
N SER A 67 25.67 -22.94 -37.21
CA SER A 67 25.24 -22.79 -35.81
C SER A 67 25.51 -24.05 -34.98
N SER A 68 26.26 -25.03 -35.50
CA SER A 68 26.50 -26.32 -34.84
C SER A 68 27.52 -26.21 -33.71
N GLU A 69 28.51 -25.32 -33.81
CA GLU A 69 29.50 -25.08 -32.75
C GLU A 69 28.83 -24.62 -31.44
N ASP A 70 27.80 -23.78 -31.55
CA ASP A 70 26.98 -23.31 -30.42
C ASP A 70 26.26 -24.47 -29.71
N ALA A 71 25.69 -25.40 -30.48
CA ALA A 71 24.93 -26.53 -29.97
C ALA A 71 25.85 -27.56 -29.28
N THR A 72 27.01 -27.82 -29.88
CA THR A 72 27.99 -28.75 -29.30
C THR A 72 28.54 -28.22 -27.98
N ALA A 73 28.87 -26.92 -27.91
CA ALA A 73 29.31 -26.29 -26.66
C ALA A 73 28.21 -26.30 -25.57
N GLU A 74 26.95 -26.04 -25.94
CA GLU A 74 25.79 -26.15 -25.04
C GLU A 74 25.61 -27.56 -24.49
N SER A 75 25.74 -28.60 -25.34
CA SER A 75 25.64 -29.98 -24.89
C SER A 75 26.74 -30.37 -23.90
N MET A 76 27.98 -29.90 -24.10
CA MET A 76 29.11 -30.20 -23.24
C MET A 76 28.97 -29.58 -21.84
N ILE A 77 28.33 -28.41 -21.75
CA ILE A 77 28.02 -27.79 -20.46
C ILE A 77 26.89 -28.54 -19.77
N LEU A 78 25.77 -28.76 -20.46
CA LEU A 78 24.62 -29.45 -19.87
C LEU A 78 24.96 -30.88 -19.42
N ALA A 79 25.84 -31.59 -20.13
CA ALA A 79 26.30 -32.92 -19.74
C ALA A 79 27.07 -32.95 -18.39
N LYS A 80 27.62 -31.81 -17.95
CA LYS A 80 28.33 -31.68 -16.67
C LYS A 80 27.45 -31.20 -15.52
N LEU A 81 26.22 -30.81 -15.80
CA LEU A 81 25.28 -30.28 -14.82
C LEU A 81 24.29 -31.38 -14.40
N ASP A 82 24.13 -31.55 -13.10
CA ASP A 82 23.10 -32.41 -12.50
C ASP A 82 22.32 -31.59 -11.47
N HIS A 83 21.24 -30.97 -11.94
CA HIS A 83 20.34 -30.16 -11.12
C HIS A 83 18.89 -30.37 -11.58
N PRO A 84 17.92 -30.57 -10.68
CA PRO A 84 16.52 -30.86 -11.04
C PRO A 84 15.80 -29.72 -11.75
N ALA A 85 16.41 -28.54 -11.81
CA ALA A 85 15.89 -27.35 -12.49
C ALA A 85 16.65 -26.98 -13.78
N ILE A 86 17.54 -27.85 -14.25
CA ILE A 86 18.31 -27.70 -15.48
C ILE A 86 18.04 -28.95 -16.34
N PRO A 87 17.77 -28.82 -17.65
CA PRO A 87 17.36 -29.94 -18.46
C PRO A 87 18.53 -30.92 -18.67
N LYS A 88 18.27 -32.22 -18.51
CA LYS A 88 19.25 -33.26 -18.81
C LYS A 88 19.36 -33.48 -20.32
N ILE A 89 20.59 -33.70 -20.80
CA ILE A 89 20.82 -34.16 -22.17
C ILE A 89 20.45 -35.64 -22.26
N LEU A 90 19.59 -35.97 -23.21
CA LEU A 90 19.16 -37.35 -23.50
C LEU A 90 19.90 -37.93 -24.69
N GLY A 91 20.40 -37.08 -25.59
CA GLY A 91 21.25 -37.50 -26.70
C GLY A 91 21.62 -36.34 -27.61
N VAL A 92 22.73 -36.52 -28.32
CA VAL A 92 23.24 -35.60 -29.33
C VAL A 92 23.65 -36.42 -30.55
N TRP A 93 23.27 -35.96 -31.74
CA TRP A 93 23.64 -36.59 -33.00
C TRP A 93 24.11 -35.52 -33.98
N GLU A 94 25.02 -35.90 -34.86
CA GLU A 94 25.36 -35.13 -36.04
C GLU A 94 24.99 -35.95 -37.27
N HIS A 95 24.21 -35.35 -38.17
CA HIS A 95 23.78 -36.02 -39.40
C HIS A 95 23.71 -35.02 -40.54
N ASN A 96 24.37 -35.31 -41.66
CA ASN A 96 24.39 -34.50 -42.88
C ASN A 96 24.63 -32.99 -42.66
N GLY A 97 25.57 -32.67 -41.76
CA GLY A 97 25.94 -31.29 -41.46
C GLY A 97 24.92 -30.53 -40.59
N ARG A 98 23.98 -31.24 -39.95
CA ARG A 98 23.06 -30.71 -38.94
C ARG A 98 23.34 -31.36 -37.59
N SER A 99 23.21 -30.58 -36.52
CA SER A 99 23.31 -31.05 -35.14
C SER A 99 21.91 -31.20 -34.56
N PHE A 100 21.68 -32.32 -33.88
CA PHE A 100 20.42 -32.72 -33.27
C PHE A 100 20.66 -32.91 -31.78
N MET A 101 20.06 -32.05 -30.95
CA MET A 101 20.17 -32.14 -29.50
C MET A 101 18.81 -32.47 -28.90
N VAL A 102 18.74 -33.56 -28.16
CA VAL A 102 17.55 -33.94 -27.39
C VAL A 102 17.82 -33.70 -25.92
N ARG A 103 16.94 -32.92 -25.29
CA ARG A 103 16.98 -32.59 -23.87
C ARG A 103 15.64 -32.84 -23.20
N GLU A 104 15.66 -33.00 -21.89
CA GLU A 104 14.48 -33.13 -21.06
C GLU A 104 13.50 -31.96 -21.28
N TYR A 105 12.20 -32.28 -21.39
CA TYR A 105 11.13 -31.29 -21.43
C TYR A 105 10.65 -30.96 -20.02
N PHE A 106 10.54 -29.67 -19.71
CA PHE A 106 9.85 -29.21 -18.51
C PHE A 106 8.41 -28.82 -18.81
N GLU A 107 7.48 -29.44 -18.10
CA GLU A 107 6.06 -29.09 -18.15
C GLU A 107 5.84 -27.70 -17.54
N GLY A 108 5.23 -26.80 -18.31
CA GLY A 108 4.97 -25.42 -17.90
C GLY A 108 4.98 -24.44 -19.05
N GLY A 109 4.73 -23.17 -18.74
CA GLY A 109 4.88 -22.05 -19.67
C GLY A 109 6.13 -21.23 -19.36
N ASP A 110 6.66 -20.52 -20.36
CA ASP A 110 7.72 -19.54 -20.12
C ASP A 110 7.20 -18.33 -19.34
N LEU A 111 8.08 -17.72 -18.56
CA LEU A 111 7.74 -16.64 -17.64
C LEU A 111 7.27 -15.38 -18.39
N ASN A 112 7.73 -15.13 -19.62
CA ASN A 112 7.23 -14.01 -20.44
C ASN A 112 5.75 -14.22 -20.80
N ALA A 113 5.39 -15.39 -21.31
CA ALA A 113 4.01 -15.75 -21.62
C ALA A 113 3.12 -15.74 -20.37
N PHE A 114 3.65 -16.22 -19.24
CA PHE A 114 2.92 -16.23 -17.97
C PHE A 114 2.52 -14.82 -17.52
N ILE A 115 3.48 -13.87 -17.48
CA ILE A 115 3.23 -12.49 -17.07
C ILE A 115 2.30 -11.77 -18.06
N ARG A 116 2.45 -12.01 -19.37
CA ARG A 116 1.57 -11.42 -20.38
C ARG A 116 0.13 -11.89 -20.26
N LYS A 117 -0.08 -13.15 -19.87
CA LYS A 117 -1.42 -13.75 -19.73
C LYS A 117 -2.08 -13.42 -18.39
N HIS A 118 -1.31 -13.39 -17.31
CA HIS A 118 -1.85 -13.31 -15.94
C HIS A 118 -1.55 -11.98 -15.22
N GLY A 119 -0.77 -11.08 -15.83
CA GLY A 119 -0.34 -9.83 -15.20
C GLY A 119 0.85 -10.00 -14.26
N THR A 120 1.11 -8.99 -13.42
CA THR A 120 2.20 -9.01 -12.43
C THR A 120 1.94 -10.00 -11.30
N LEU A 121 2.99 -10.65 -10.80
CA LEU A 121 2.87 -11.68 -9.76
C LEU A 121 2.57 -11.09 -8.38
N SER A 122 1.92 -11.89 -7.53
CA SER A 122 1.90 -11.61 -6.10
C SER A 122 3.32 -11.61 -5.53
N ARG A 123 3.48 -10.90 -4.42
CA ARG A 123 4.78 -10.71 -3.77
C ARG A 123 5.42 -12.05 -3.40
N GLU A 124 4.63 -12.98 -2.91
CA GLU A 124 5.05 -14.29 -2.43
C GLU A 124 5.63 -15.13 -3.57
N ILE A 125 4.89 -15.23 -4.68
CA ILE A 125 5.31 -15.96 -5.88
C ILE A 125 6.57 -15.32 -6.49
N LEU A 126 6.63 -13.99 -6.53
CA LEU A 126 7.81 -13.26 -7.00
C LEU A 126 9.05 -13.61 -6.16
N PHE A 127 8.95 -13.62 -4.83
CA PHE A 127 10.06 -14.01 -3.97
C PHE A 127 10.46 -15.47 -4.18
N ASP A 128 9.50 -16.39 -4.31
CA ASP A 128 9.77 -17.81 -4.51
C ASP A 128 10.51 -18.06 -5.83
N ILE A 129 10.09 -17.38 -6.92
CA ILE A 129 10.76 -17.49 -8.22
C ILE A 129 12.20 -16.98 -8.13
N ILE A 130 12.41 -15.79 -7.54
CA ILE A 130 13.75 -15.21 -7.48
C ILE A 130 14.68 -16.05 -6.60
N LEU A 131 14.17 -16.61 -5.51
CA LEU A 131 14.96 -17.48 -4.63
C LEU A 131 15.39 -18.75 -5.35
N GLN A 132 14.49 -19.41 -6.08
CA GLN A 132 14.81 -20.58 -6.89
C GLN A 132 15.82 -20.24 -8.00
N LEU A 133 15.65 -19.10 -8.69
CA LEU A 133 16.63 -18.63 -9.68
C LEU A 133 18.01 -18.39 -9.06
N CYS A 134 18.07 -17.80 -7.87
CA CYS A 134 19.34 -17.62 -7.18
C CYS A 134 19.99 -18.96 -6.80
N GLU A 135 19.21 -19.98 -6.45
CA GLU A 135 19.72 -21.34 -6.15
C GLU A 135 20.32 -22.00 -7.39
N ILE A 136 19.61 -21.91 -8.52
CA ILE A 136 20.11 -22.43 -9.81
C ILE A 136 21.40 -21.70 -10.20
N LEU A 137 21.43 -20.36 -10.11
CA LEU A 137 22.60 -19.57 -10.42
C LEU A 137 23.79 -19.88 -9.50
N THR A 138 23.54 -20.00 -8.19
CA THR A 138 24.58 -20.44 -7.24
C THR A 138 25.17 -21.78 -7.66
N TYR A 139 24.33 -22.76 -8.00
CA TYR A 139 24.78 -24.08 -8.41
C TYR A 139 25.68 -24.04 -9.66
N ILE A 140 25.29 -23.33 -10.72
CA ILE A 140 26.09 -23.28 -11.96
C ILE A 140 27.37 -22.45 -11.79
N HIS A 141 27.34 -21.40 -10.96
CA HIS A 141 28.51 -20.53 -10.69
C HIS A 141 29.56 -21.22 -9.82
N GLU A 142 29.18 -22.23 -9.03
CA GLU A 142 30.09 -22.99 -8.16
C GLU A 142 30.72 -24.22 -8.85
N GLN A 143 30.37 -24.49 -10.11
CA GLN A 143 31.03 -25.53 -10.89
C GLN A 143 32.51 -25.22 -11.12
N ASN A 144 33.30 -26.25 -11.44
CA ASN A 144 34.72 -26.08 -11.78
C ASN A 144 35.02 -26.64 -13.18
N PRO A 145 35.24 -25.78 -14.20
CA PRO A 145 35.18 -24.32 -14.15
C PRO A 145 33.75 -23.78 -13.99
N ALA A 146 33.63 -22.54 -13.49
CA ALA A 146 32.34 -21.89 -13.25
C ALA A 146 31.54 -21.75 -14.57
N VAL A 147 30.27 -22.13 -14.54
CA VAL A 147 29.38 -22.04 -15.70
C VAL A 147 28.56 -20.75 -15.61
N ILE A 148 28.68 -19.88 -16.61
CA ILE A 148 27.94 -18.62 -16.70
C ILE A 148 26.82 -18.80 -17.73
N HIS A 149 25.58 -18.48 -17.37
CA HIS A 149 24.42 -18.72 -18.23
C HIS A 149 24.32 -17.74 -19.41
N ARG A 150 24.57 -16.45 -19.17
CA ARG A 150 24.67 -15.34 -20.14
C ARG A 150 23.41 -14.95 -20.90
N ASP A 151 22.35 -15.75 -20.82
CA ASP A 151 21.05 -15.46 -21.43
C ASP A 151 19.87 -15.58 -20.45
N ILE A 152 20.04 -15.09 -19.21
CA ILE A 152 18.94 -15.07 -18.23
C ILE A 152 17.89 -14.05 -18.69
N LYS A 153 16.72 -14.54 -19.07
CA LYS A 153 15.57 -13.73 -19.49
C LYS A 153 14.26 -14.51 -19.29
N PRO A 154 13.10 -13.86 -19.24
CA PRO A 154 11.82 -14.52 -18.95
C PRO A 154 11.46 -15.65 -19.93
N GLU A 155 11.88 -15.58 -21.19
CA GLU A 155 11.64 -16.63 -22.20
C GLU A 155 12.43 -17.93 -21.91
N ASN A 156 13.53 -17.84 -21.17
CA ASN A 156 14.39 -18.97 -20.83
C ASN A 156 14.09 -19.51 -19.41
N ILE A 157 13.03 -19.02 -18.77
CA ILE A 157 12.62 -19.41 -17.42
C ILE A 157 11.23 -20.04 -17.54
N ILE A 158 11.15 -21.35 -17.28
CA ILE A 158 9.88 -22.09 -17.29
C ILE A 158 9.31 -22.14 -15.88
N ILE A 159 7.99 -21.94 -15.79
CA ILE A 159 7.23 -22.08 -14.54
C ILE A 159 6.23 -23.21 -14.73
N SER A 160 6.35 -24.23 -13.87
CA SER A 160 5.39 -25.33 -13.82
C SER A 160 4.12 -24.93 -13.06
N ASN A 161 3.07 -25.75 -13.19
CA ASN A 161 1.81 -25.58 -12.45
C ASN A 161 1.96 -25.61 -10.91
N LYS A 162 3.13 -26.04 -10.40
CA LYS A 162 3.46 -26.09 -8.97
C LYS A 162 4.37 -24.93 -8.52
N ASN A 163 4.53 -23.88 -9.31
CA ASN A 163 5.46 -22.76 -9.08
C ASN A 163 6.93 -23.20 -8.99
N GLU A 164 7.29 -24.32 -9.60
CA GLU A 164 8.69 -24.71 -9.73
C GLU A 164 9.32 -23.96 -10.90
N VAL A 165 10.48 -23.36 -10.64
CA VAL A 165 11.25 -22.65 -11.66
C VAL A 165 12.26 -23.60 -12.28
N LYS A 166 12.29 -23.63 -13.61
CA LYS A 166 13.28 -24.35 -14.39
C LYS A 166 14.00 -23.39 -15.34
N LEU A 167 15.30 -23.53 -15.48
CA LEU A 167 16.12 -22.69 -16.34
C LEU A 167 16.55 -23.49 -17.57
N ILE A 168 16.26 -22.94 -18.75
CA ILE A 168 16.56 -23.56 -20.04
C ILE A 168 17.47 -22.66 -20.89
N ASP A 169 18.09 -23.23 -21.91
CA ASP A 169 18.87 -22.52 -22.95
C ASP A 169 20.06 -21.69 -22.44
N PHE A 170 21.26 -22.29 -22.48
CA PHE A 170 22.50 -21.62 -22.09
C PHE A 170 23.06 -20.79 -23.26
N GLY A 171 23.35 -19.52 -23.02
CA GLY A 171 23.74 -18.54 -24.05
C GLY A 171 25.18 -18.61 -24.54
N ILE A 172 25.74 -19.82 -24.72
CA ILE A 172 27.18 -20.05 -25.00
C ILE A 172 27.60 -19.52 -26.39
N ALA A 173 26.66 -19.44 -27.32
CA ALA A 173 26.82 -18.89 -28.68
C ALA A 173 27.35 -17.45 -28.78
N ARG A 174 27.37 -16.71 -27.67
CA ARG A 174 27.74 -15.28 -27.66
C ARG A 174 29.25 -15.04 -27.55
N ASP A 175 30.02 -16.03 -27.10
CA ASP A 175 31.49 -15.89 -27.00
C ASP A 175 32.21 -16.03 -28.34
N PHE A 176 31.65 -16.79 -29.28
CA PHE A 176 32.32 -17.08 -30.56
C PHE A 176 32.02 -16.03 -31.65
N LYS A 177 31.03 -15.16 -31.45
CA LYS A 177 30.68 -14.07 -32.38
C LYS A 177 31.27 -12.74 -31.94
N THR A 178 32.59 -12.72 -31.73
CA THR A 178 33.33 -11.45 -31.75
C THR A 178 33.84 -11.23 -33.16
N GLU A 179 33.40 -10.11 -33.74
CA GLU A 179 33.81 -9.54 -35.02
C GLU A 179 33.02 -10.06 -36.24
N THR A 180 32.35 -9.11 -36.91
CA THR A 180 31.67 -9.25 -38.22
C THR A 180 30.32 -9.98 -38.25
N ASP A 181 29.27 -9.35 -37.73
CA ASP A 181 27.95 -9.48 -38.36
C ASP A 181 27.04 -8.32 -37.93
N SER A 182 27.04 -7.26 -38.74
CA SER A 182 26.18 -6.08 -38.59
C SER A 182 24.73 -6.34 -39.03
N ASP A 183 24.39 -7.54 -39.51
CA ASP A 183 23.16 -7.77 -40.29
C ASP A 183 22.14 -8.75 -39.68
N ARG A 184 21.87 -8.64 -38.37
CA ARG A 184 20.62 -9.19 -37.77
C ARG A 184 19.99 -8.27 -36.74
N ASP A 185 19.90 -6.97 -37.02
CA ASP A 185 19.41 -5.97 -36.07
C ASP A 185 17.90 -6.08 -35.72
N THR A 186 17.12 -6.94 -36.39
CA THR A 186 15.65 -7.02 -36.20
C THR A 186 15.16 -8.13 -35.26
N GLN A 187 15.95 -9.19 -34.98
CA GLN A 187 15.62 -10.21 -33.96
C GLN A 187 16.27 -9.94 -32.59
N ILE A 188 17.17 -8.95 -32.51
CA ILE A 188 18.06 -8.71 -31.37
C ILE A 188 17.50 -7.66 -30.38
N ALA A 189 16.38 -7.01 -30.69
CA ALA A 189 15.82 -5.95 -29.84
C ALA A 189 15.32 -6.44 -28.46
N GLY A 190 14.74 -7.65 -28.38
CA GLY A 190 14.16 -8.18 -27.13
C GLY A 190 15.19 -8.69 -26.12
N THR A 191 16.28 -9.29 -26.61
CA THR A 191 17.29 -9.94 -25.76
C THR A 191 18.29 -8.95 -25.18
N ARG A 192 18.58 -7.84 -25.88
CA ARG A 192 19.50 -6.77 -25.41
C ARG A 192 19.06 -6.15 -24.08
N ALA A 193 17.76 -6.14 -23.79
CA ALA A 193 17.22 -5.51 -22.58
C ALA A 193 17.70 -6.17 -21.27
N TYR A 194 18.07 -7.45 -21.30
CA TYR A 194 18.50 -8.20 -20.11
C TYR A 194 20.02 -8.34 -19.99
N MET A 195 20.79 -7.89 -20.98
CA MET A 195 22.25 -8.08 -21.02
C MET A 195 22.97 -7.08 -20.13
N ALA A 196 24.02 -7.56 -19.45
CA ALA A 196 24.91 -6.71 -18.68
C ALA A 196 25.79 -5.84 -19.60
N PRO A 197 26.16 -4.62 -19.20
CA PRO A 197 26.95 -3.70 -20.04
C PRO A 197 28.27 -4.29 -20.56
N GLU A 198 28.94 -5.11 -19.75
CA GLU A 198 30.21 -5.75 -20.11
C GLU A 198 30.07 -6.80 -21.22
N GLN A 199 28.86 -7.32 -21.47
CA GLN A 199 28.61 -8.26 -22.57
C GLN A 199 28.67 -7.60 -23.96
N PHE A 200 28.75 -6.26 -24.02
CA PHE A 200 28.90 -5.49 -25.25
C PHE A 200 30.34 -5.01 -25.51
N GLY A 201 31.26 -5.28 -24.58
CA GLY A 201 32.66 -4.85 -24.66
C GLY A 201 33.64 -6.01 -24.86
N SER A 202 34.93 -5.70 -24.93
CA SER A 202 36.03 -6.68 -25.00
C SER A 202 36.47 -7.23 -23.64
N GLU A 203 35.78 -6.86 -22.56
CA GLU A 203 36.11 -7.33 -21.21
C GLU A 203 35.59 -8.76 -20.96
N GLN A 204 36.37 -9.56 -20.23
CA GLN A 204 35.96 -10.91 -19.86
C GLN A 204 34.69 -10.89 -18.98
N THR A 205 33.61 -11.49 -19.50
CA THR A 205 32.34 -11.66 -18.79
C THR A 205 32.51 -12.68 -17.67
N ASP A 206 32.02 -12.35 -16.47
CA ASP A 206 31.96 -13.27 -15.33
C ASP A 206 30.52 -13.51 -14.86
N HIS A 207 30.35 -14.34 -13.82
CA HIS A 207 29.06 -14.74 -13.27
C HIS A 207 28.18 -13.57 -12.78
N ARG A 208 28.73 -12.37 -12.60
CA ARG A 208 27.97 -11.16 -12.21
C ARG A 208 27.17 -10.57 -13.37
N ALA A 209 27.40 -11.02 -14.60
CA ALA A 209 26.50 -10.73 -15.72
C ALA A 209 25.13 -11.38 -15.49
N ASP A 210 25.07 -12.63 -15.04
CA ASP A 210 23.81 -13.32 -14.72
C ASP A 210 23.05 -12.62 -13.57
N ILE A 211 23.78 -12.04 -12.61
CA ILE A 211 23.19 -11.26 -11.50
C ILE A 211 22.54 -9.98 -12.03
N TYR A 212 23.16 -9.32 -13.02
CA TYR A 212 22.55 -8.15 -13.67
C TYR A 212 21.30 -8.56 -14.44
N SER A 213 21.37 -9.63 -15.23
CA SER A 213 20.24 -10.15 -16.01
C SER A 213 19.08 -10.57 -15.11
N LEU A 214 19.36 -11.22 -13.97
CA LEU A 214 18.36 -11.51 -12.94
C LEU A 214 17.73 -10.22 -12.38
N GLY A 215 18.52 -9.16 -12.17
CA GLY A 215 17.99 -7.85 -11.79
C GLY A 215 17.00 -7.28 -12.79
N MET A 216 17.23 -7.46 -14.10
CA MET A 216 16.29 -7.07 -15.15
C MET A 216 15.04 -7.95 -15.17
N VAL A 217 15.18 -9.26 -14.92
CA VAL A 217 14.03 -10.17 -14.72
C VAL A 217 13.21 -9.73 -13.51
N MET A 218 13.83 -9.30 -12.40
CA MET A 218 13.11 -8.81 -11.22
C MET A 218 12.29 -7.54 -11.53
N ILE A 219 12.79 -6.63 -12.38
CA ILE A 219 12.00 -5.48 -12.86
C ILE A 219 10.81 -5.95 -13.69
N PHE A 220 11.03 -6.89 -14.61
CA PHE A 220 9.97 -7.43 -15.45
C PHE A 220 8.88 -8.11 -14.62
N LEU A 221 9.26 -8.93 -13.65
CA LEU A 221 8.33 -9.56 -12.70
C LEU A 221 7.51 -8.56 -11.90
N ALA A 222 8.15 -7.47 -11.47
CA ALA A 222 7.53 -6.44 -10.63
C ALA A 222 6.61 -5.48 -11.42
N THR A 223 6.85 -5.26 -12.72
CA THR A 223 6.22 -4.17 -13.47
C THR A 223 5.58 -4.59 -14.80
N GLY A 224 5.83 -5.81 -15.27
CA GLY A 224 5.44 -6.28 -16.61
C GLY A 224 6.20 -5.60 -17.75
N LYS A 225 7.18 -4.73 -17.46
CA LYS A 225 7.94 -3.93 -18.44
C LYS A 225 9.44 -4.07 -18.19
N THR A 226 10.26 -3.80 -19.21
CA THR A 226 11.74 -3.87 -19.15
C THR A 226 12.42 -2.51 -18.96
N LYS A 227 11.65 -1.44 -18.67
CA LYS A 227 12.19 -0.09 -18.48
C LYS A 227 12.43 0.20 -16.99
N LYS A 228 13.63 0.70 -16.67
CA LYS A 228 14.03 1.14 -15.32
C LYS A 228 13.23 2.34 -14.80
N GLN A 229 12.71 3.16 -15.72
CA GLN A 229 11.96 4.38 -15.40
C GLN A 229 10.69 4.00 -14.61
N ASN A 230 10.49 4.65 -13.47
CA ASN A 230 9.34 4.52 -12.56
C ASN A 230 9.32 3.33 -11.58
N LEU A 231 10.40 2.54 -11.43
CA LEU A 231 10.40 1.42 -10.45
C LEU A 231 10.05 1.85 -9.01
N LYS A 232 10.52 3.03 -8.56
CA LYS A 232 10.20 3.61 -7.24
C LYS A 232 8.76 4.11 -7.10
N VAL A 233 8.12 4.45 -8.21
CA VAL A 233 6.76 5.02 -8.26
C VAL A 233 5.73 3.90 -8.42
N THR A 234 6.04 2.89 -9.23
CA THR A 234 5.15 1.79 -9.59
C THR A 234 5.17 0.64 -8.58
N TYR A 235 6.30 0.40 -7.89
CA TYR A 235 6.46 -0.76 -7.02
C TYR A 235 6.57 -0.36 -5.53
N PRO A 236 5.64 -0.82 -4.66
CA PRO A 236 5.52 -0.31 -3.29
C PRO A 236 6.61 -0.80 -2.31
N TYR A 237 7.44 -1.79 -2.71
CA TYR A 237 8.42 -2.43 -1.81
C TYR A 237 9.82 -1.85 -1.94
N LYS A 238 10.07 -0.76 -1.21
CA LYS A 238 11.34 -0.02 -1.22
C LYS A 238 12.58 -0.89 -0.97
N GLU A 239 12.46 -1.91 -0.11
CA GLU A 239 13.55 -2.82 0.21
C GLU A 239 13.98 -3.70 -0.96
N LEU A 240 13.02 -4.17 -1.78
CA LEU A 240 13.34 -4.96 -2.98
C LEU A 240 13.92 -4.06 -4.08
N VAL A 241 13.43 -2.82 -4.21
CA VAL A 241 13.97 -1.83 -5.14
C VAL A 241 15.46 -1.60 -4.90
N SER A 242 15.89 -1.48 -3.63
CA SER A 242 17.30 -1.31 -3.29
C SER A 242 18.17 -2.51 -3.72
N ILE A 243 17.63 -3.73 -3.63
CA ILE A 243 18.32 -4.95 -4.09
C ILE A 243 18.44 -4.95 -5.61
N ILE A 244 17.36 -4.63 -6.33
CA ILE A 244 17.33 -4.55 -7.79
C ILE A 244 18.33 -3.49 -8.28
N GLU A 245 18.33 -2.30 -7.69
CA GLU A 245 19.28 -1.22 -8.02
C GLU A 245 20.74 -1.65 -7.83
N LYS A 246 21.02 -2.49 -6.83
CA LYS A 246 22.37 -3.02 -6.61
C LYS A 246 22.75 -4.08 -7.66
N CYS A 247 21.82 -4.91 -8.11
CA CYS A 247 22.07 -5.87 -9.20
C CYS A 247 22.37 -5.14 -10.53
N LEU A 248 21.74 -3.98 -10.76
CA LEU A 248 21.83 -3.21 -12.00
C LEU A 248 22.90 -2.12 -12.00
N ARG A 249 23.89 -2.20 -11.10
CA ARG A 249 25.04 -1.28 -11.12
C ARG A 249 25.86 -1.51 -12.39
N LYS A 250 26.25 -0.43 -13.09
CA LYS A 250 27.06 -0.53 -14.31
C LYS A 250 28.38 -1.24 -14.01
N ASP A 251 29.06 -0.79 -12.97
CA ASP A 251 30.25 -1.42 -12.42
C ASP A 251 29.91 -2.75 -11.74
N ARG A 252 30.51 -3.85 -12.24
CA ARG A 252 30.32 -5.22 -11.73
C ARG A 252 30.85 -5.42 -10.31
N ASP A 253 31.82 -4.63 -9.84
CA ASP A 253 32.34 -4.73 -8.47
C ASP A 253 31.37 -4.16 -7.43
N GLN A 254 30.46 -3.29 -7.86
CA GLN A 254 29.41 -2.73 -7.02
C GLN A 254 28.16 -3.62 -6.91
N ARG A 255 28.07 -4.66 -7.75
CA ARG A 255 26.97 -5.65 -7.71
C ARG A 255 27.14 -6.62 -6.55
N PHE A 256 26.18 -7.52 -6.37
CA PHE A 256 26.38 -8.65 -5.46
C PHE A 256 27.51 -9.54 -6.00
N LYS A 257 28.46 -9.92 -5.14
CA LYS A 257 29.62 -10.72 -5.56
C LYS A 257 29.24 -12.13 -6.02
N THR A 258 28.15 -12.70 -5.52
CA THR A 258 27.66 -14.05 -5.86
C THR A 258 26.14 -14.11 -5.77
N ALA A 259 25.52 -15.05 -6.50
CA ALA A 259 24.08 -15.34 -6.40
C ALA A 259 23.67 -15.76 -4.98
N ALA A 260 24.53 -16.48 -4.25
CA ALA A 260 24.30 -16.86 -2.85
C ALA A 260 24.14 -15.65 -1.91
N ARG A 261 24.94 -14.59 -2.12
CA ARG A 261 24.81 -13.33 -1.35
C ARG A 261 23.52 -12.58 -1.68
N LEU A 262 23.14 -12.55 -2.95
CA LEU A 262 21.85 -11.99 -3.37
C LEU A 262 20.70 -12.75 -2.69
N ARG A 263 20.70 -14.09 -2.77
CA ARG A 263 19.72 -14.97 -2.11
C ARG A 263 19.58 -14.67 -0.62
N SER A 264 20.70 -14.59 0.09
CA SER A 264 20.72 -14.32 1.53
C SER A 264 20.08 -12.97 1.87
N LYS A 265 20.34 -11.94 1.06
CA LYS A 265 19.74 -10.62 1.25
C LYS A 265 18.24 -10.62 0.98
N ILE A 266 17.79 -11.35 -0.05
CA ILE A 266 16.37 -11.51 -0.38
C ILE A 266 15.63 -12.27 0.74
N LEU A 267 16.20 -13.37 1.24
CA LEU A 267 15.66 -14.12 2.38
C LEU A 267 15.52 -13.25 3.63
N TRP A 268 16.53 -12.41 3.91
CA TRP A 268 16.47 -11.47 5.03
C TRP A 268 15.33 -10.47 4.90
N VAL A 269 15.11 -9.90 3.70
CA VAL A 269 13.99 -8.98 3.45
C VAL A 269 12.64 -9.71 3.61
N ARG A 270 12.49 -10.91 3.05
CA ARG A 270 11.29 -11.74 3.21
C ARG A 270 10.97 -12.00 4.69
N ARG A 271 11.97 -12.42 5.48
CA ARG A 271 11.83 -12.67 6.92
C ARG A 271 11.48 -11.40 7.70
N ARG A 272 12.14 -10.26 7.42
CA ARG A 272 11.87 -9.00 8.12
C ARG A 272 10.43 -8.51 7.90
N LEU A 273 9.90 -8.66 6.69
CA LEU A 273 8.50 -8.32 6.38
C LEU A 273 7.52 -9.28 7.07
N THR A 274 7.84 -10.57 7.10
CA THR A 274 7.04 -11.60 7.81
C THR A 274 7.05 -11.36 9.32
N ASN A 275 8.20 -11.01 9.89
CA ASN A 275 8.34 -10.74 11.33
C ASN A 275 7.58 -9.50 11.77
N LYS A 276 7.49 -8.45 10.95
CA LYS A 276 6.62 -7.30 11.24
C LYS A 276 5.16 -7.72 11.36
N ILE A 277 4.68 -8.58 10.45
CA ILE A 277 3.32 -9.12 10.48
C ILE A 277 3.13 -10.02 11.70
N LEU A 278 4.07 -10.92 12.00
CA LEU A 278 4.02 -11.80 13.17
C LEU A 278 4.06 -11.01 14.50
N ILE A 279 4.80 -9.91 14.57
CA ILE A 279 4.80 -9.02 15.73
C ILE A 279 3.43 -8.36 15.88
N VAL A 280 2.84 -7.83 14.79
CA VAL A 280 1.50 -7.24 14.83
C VAL A 280 0.44 -8.28 15.21
N VAL A 281 0.49 -9.48 14.62
CA VAL A 281 -0.41 -10.59 14.96
C VAL A 281 -0.19 -11.05 16.40
N GLY A 282 1.05 -11.11 16.87
CA GLY A 282 1.39 -11.41 18.25
C GLY A 282 0.83 -10.36 19.22
N ILE A 283 0.96 -9.08 18.90
CA ILE A 283 0.34 -7.97 19.65
C ILE A 283 -1.18 -8.12 19.63
N CYS A 284 -1.80 -8.38 18.47
CA CYS A 284 -3.24 -8.60 18.37
C CYS A 284 -3.69 -9.83 19.17
N LEU A 285 -2.94 -10.93 19.18
CA LEU A 285 -3.25 -12.12 19.96
C LEU A 285 -3.11 -11.86 21.46
N VAL A 286 -2.11 -11.07 21.88
CA VAL A 286 -1.99 -10.63 23.29
C VAL A 286 -3.15 -9.72 23.66
N VAL A 287 -3.55 -8.80 22.79
CA VAL A 287 -4.72 -7.91 23.00
C VAL A 287 -6.02 -8.72 23.04
N VAL A 288 -6.20 -9.69 22.15
CA VAL A 288 -7.37 -10.58 22.14
C VAL A 288 -7.39 -11.47 23.38
N ALA A 289 -6.24 -12.02 23.77
CA ALA A 289 -6.13 -12.80 25.00
C ALA A 289 -6.43 -11.93 26.23
N ALA A 290 -5.91 -10.70 26.29
CA ALA A 290 -6.20 -9.73 27.34
C ALA A 290 -7.68 -9.30 27.35
N PHE A 291 -8.29 -9.17 26.16
CA PHE A 291 -9.71 -8.86 25.99
C PHE A 291 -10.59 -10.04 26.44
N LEU A 292 -10.24 -11.27 26.07
CA LEU A 292 -10.97 -12.48 26.47
C LEU A 292 -10.80 -12.78 27.97
N THR A 293 -9.61 -12.59 28.54
CA THR A 293 -9.42 -12.68 29.99
C THR A 293 -10.16 -11.54 30.70
N GLY A 294 -10.14 -10.33 30.15
CA GLY A 294 -10.95 -9.20 30.60
C GLY A 294 -12.46 -9.48 30.57
N LEU A 295 -12.96 -10.13 29.52
CA LEU A 295 -14.36 -10.57 29.41
C LEU A 295 -14.69 -11.67 30.42
N LEU A 296 -13.81 -12.65 30.63
CA LEU A 296 -14.00 -13.71 31.62
C LEU A 296 -13.99 -13.16 33.06
N ILE A 297 -13.09 -12.22 33.35
CA ILE A 297 -13.05 -11.50 34.63
C ILE A 297 -14.30 -10.63 34.78
N GLY A 298 -14.69 -9.90 33.73
CA GLY A 298 -15.88 -9.03 33.70
C GLY A 298 -17.20 -9.80 33.83
N GLN A 299 -17.29 -11.02 33.28
CA GLN A 299 -18.43 -11.92 33.49
C GLN A 299 -18.48 -12.45 34.93
N LYS A 300 -17.33 -12.73 35.56
CA LYS A 300 -17.25 -13.19 36.96
C LYS A 300 -17.49 -12.07 37.98
N GLN A 301 -17.12 -10.82 37.67
CA GLN A 301 -17.18 -9.68 38.61
C GLN A 301 -18.36 -8.73 38.35
N GLY A 302 -19.15 -8.95 37.30
CA GLY A 302 -20.30 -8.12 36.96
C GLY A 302 -19.89 -6.91 36.10
N PHE A 303 -20.53 -6.82 34.92
CA PHE A 303 -20.26 -5.89 33.81
C PHE A 303 -20.38 -4.39 34.14
N LYS A 304 -20.70 -4.01 35.38
CA LYS A 304 -20.73 -2.61 35.84
C LYS A 304 -19.34 -2.03 36.14
N ASN A 305 -18.38 -2.85 36.56
CA ASN A 305 -17.07 -2.35 37.01
C ASN A 305 -15.99 -2.36 35.91
N GLY A 306 -16.23 -3.04 34.79
CA GLY A 306 -15.26 -3.17 33.69
C GLY A 306 -15.24 -1.99 32.72
N VAL A 307 -16.39 -1.32 32.55
CA VAL A 307 -16.47 -0.09 31.73
C VAL A 307 -15.78 1.07 32.45
N ASP A 308 -15.94 1.18 33.77
CA ASP A 308 -15.24 2.17 34.60
C ASP A 308 -13.70 1.99 34.54
N PHE A 309 -13.20 0.75 34.38
CA PHE A 309 -11.75 0.48 34.31
C PHE A 309 -11.06 0.87 32.99
N ILE A 310 -11.74 0.77 31.84
CA ILE A 310 -11.19 1.25 30.55
C ILE A 310 -11.35 2.76 30.42
N MET A 311 -12.35 3.32 31.11
CA MET A 311 -12.61 4.74 31.23
C MET A 311 -11.54 5.47 32.07
N ASP A 312 -10.92 4.80 33.04
CA ASP A 312 -9.83 5.36 33.85
C ASP A 312 -8.45 5.21 33.18
N VAL A 313 -8.27 5.85 32.01
CA VAL A 313 -6.92 6.29 31.64
C VAL A 313 -6.46 7.19 32.79
N PRO A 314 -5.25 7.02 33.36
CA PRO A 314 -4.81 7.88 34.45
C PRO A 314 -4.83 9.32 33.95
N ALA A 315 -5.87 10.05 34.34
CA ALA A 315 -5.96 11.46 34.10
C ALA A 315 -4.70 12.04 34.73
N TYR A 316 -3.80 12.59 33.91
CA TYR A 316 -2.94 13.64 34.41
C TYR A 316 -3.91 14.63 35.03
N LYS A 317 -3.96 14.66 36.36
CA LYS A 317 -4.93 15.47 37.09
C LYS A 317 -4.63 16.90 36.68
N ASN A 318 -5.42 17.43 35.76
CA ASN A 318 -5.44 18.84 35.46
C ASN A 318 -5.84 19.53 36.77
N ARG A 319 -4.83 19.98 37.51
CA ARG A 319 -4.94 20.57 38.84
C ARG A 319 -4.38 21.99 38.79
N PRO A 320 -4.82 22.87 39.70
CA PRO A 320 -4.14 24.14 39.88
C PRO A 320 -2.65 23.90 40.14
N PHE A 321 -1.83 24.75 39.52
CA PHE A 321 -0.39 24.80 39.77
C PHE A 321 -0.10 25.31 41.19
N THR A 322 0.98 24.83 41.80
CA THR A 322 1.49 25.43 43.05
C THR A 322 2.20 26.75 42.76
N GLU A 323 2.45 27.56 43.80
CA GLU A 323 3.19 28.81 43.66
C GLU A 323 4.59 28.59 43.05
N GLU A 324 5.25 27.50 43.41
CA GLU A 324 6.56 27.13 42.83
C GLU A 324 6.46 26.79 41.35
N GLU A 325 5.43 26.04 40.93
CA GLU A 325 5.22 25.67 39.52
C GLU A 325 4.86 26.89 38.65
N LEU A 326 4.16 27.87 39.23
CA LEU A 326 3.73 29.08 38.54
C LEU A 326 4.91 29.99 38.15
N ILE A 327 5.99 30.02 38.94
CA ILE A 327 7.17 30.83 38.64
C ILE A 327 8.17 30.14 37.68
N GLU A 328 7.87 28.93 37.23
CA GLU A 328 8.75 28.22 36.29
C GLU A 328 8.67 28.82 34.87
N PRO A 329 9.82 28.95 34.18
CA PRO A 329 9.82 29.23 32.76
C PRO A 329 9.30 28.03 31.97
N ILE A 330 8.51 28.29 30.94
CA ILE A 330 7.98 27.26 30.03
C ILE A 330 8.32 27.59 28.58
N THR A 331 8.40 26.53 27.78
CA THR A 331 8.62 26.58 26.33
C THR A 331 7.52 25.79 25.64
N PHE A 332 7.25 26.13 24.39
CA PHE A 332 6.29 25.42 23.54
C PHE A 332 7.06 24.78 22.39
N ASP A 333 6.74 23.51 22.09
CA ASP A 333 7.42 22.75 21.03
C ASP A 333 6.99 23.20 19.62
N SER A 334 5.75 23.69 19.48
CA SER A 334 5.22 24.24 18.23
C SER A 334 5.59 25.71 18.07
N GLU A 335 6.07 26.08 16.89
CA GLU A 335 6.39 27.45 16.52
C GLU A 335 5.13 28.32 16.48
N TYR A 336 4.03 27.82 15.90
CA TYR A 336 2.77 28.56 15.84
C TYR A 336 2.12 28.71 17.21
N LEU A 337 2.23 27.71 18.09
CA LEU A 337 1.73 27.82 19.46
C LEU A 337 2.56 28.80 20.29
N ASP A 338 3.90 28.73 20.20
CA ASP A 338 4.81 29.69 20.86
C ASP A 338 4.52 31.12 20.39
N LEU A 339 4.39 31.33 19.07
CA LEU A 339 4.08 32.64 18.49
C LEU A 339 2.71 33.16 18.95
N ALA A 340 1.69 32.30 19.02
CA ALA A 340 0.36 32.68 19.49
C ALA A 340 0.40 33.12 20.96
N VAL A 341 1.06 32.34 21.82
CA VAL A 341 1.24 32.66 23.24
C VAL A 341 2.03 33.96 23.40
N ARG A 342 3.14 34.13 22.68
CA ARG A 342 3.94 35.37 22.73
C ARG A 342 3.14 36.60 22.30
N THR A 343 2.35 36.47 21.24
CA THR A 343 1.51 37.56 20.74
C THR A 343 0.51 37.99 21.80
N ILE A 344 -0.18 37.05 22.45
CA ILE A 344 -1.14 37.34 23.54
C ILE A 344 -0.44 37.97 24.75
N LEU A 345 0.77 37.49 25.06
CA LEU A 345 1.58 38.01 26.16
C LEU A 345 2.31 39.32 25.82
N ASN A 346 2.26 39.79 24.57
CA ASN A 346 3.04 40.91 24.06
C ASN A 346 4.55 40.75 24.32
N LYS A 347 5.09 39.56 24.03
CA LYS A 347 6.51 39.21 24.17
C LYS A 347 7.20 39.10 22.82
N GLN A 348 8.49 39.45 22.78
CA GLN A 348 9.34 39.32 21.61
C GLN A 348 10.01 37.93 21.55
N GLN A 349 10.64 37.62 20.42
CA GLN A 349 11.44 36.41 20.27
C GLN A 349 12.59 36.40 21.29
N GLY A 350 12.73 35.31 22.05
CA GLY A 350 13.78 35.16 23.07
C GLY A 350 13.40 35.60 24.48
N ASP A 351 12.29 36.32 24.65
CA ASP A 351 11.76 36.63 25.98
C ASP A 351 11.35 35.33 26.70
N THR A 352 11.70 35.21 27.98
CA THR A 352 11.25 34.08 28.80
C THR A 352 9.75 34.20 29.07
N ILE A 353 9.03 33.10 28.90
CA ILE A 353 7.61 32.97 29.21
C ILE A 353 7.49 32.23 30.53
N TYR A 354 6.85 32.84 31.52
CA TYR A 354 6.57 32.20 32.80
C TYR A 354 5.16 31.61 32.83
N ARG A 355 5.00 30.49 33.55
CA ARG A 355 3.70 29.82 33.70
C ARG A 355 2.64 30.74 34.32
N THR A 356 3.03 31.61 35.26
CA THR A 356 2.18 32.68 35.83
C THR A 356 1.55 33.55 34.75
N GLU A 357 2.34 34.02 33.77
CA GLU A 357 1.88 34.93 32.72
C GLU A 357 0.82 34.26 31.85
N VAL A 358 1.09 33.01 31.47
CA VAL A 358 0.18 32.18 30.67
C VAL A 358 -1.15 31.96 31.41
N ASN A 359 -1.09 31.60 32.69
CA ASN A 359 -2.29 31.30 33.48
C ASN A 359 -3.09 32.53 33.91
N ASN A 360 -2.50 33.73 33.86
CA ASN A 360 -3.21 34.97 34.18
C ASN A 360 -3.85 35.64 32.96
N ARG A 361 -3.35 35.38 31.75
CA ARG A 361 -3.71 36.15 30.54
C ARG A 361 -4.29 35.33 29.40
N ILE A 362 -4.16 34.00 29.43
CA ILE A 362 -4.58 33.15 28.31
C ILE A 362 -5.76 32.27 28.74
N ASP A 363 -6.95 32.66 28.29
CA ASP A 363 -8.17 31.88 28.37
C ASP A 363 -8.64 31.38 26.99
N ALA A 364 -8.01 31.85 25.90
CA ALA A 364 -8.32 31.47 24.54
C ALA A 364 -7.07 31.38 23.63
N ILE A 365 -7.03 30.35 22.77
CA ILE A 365 -6.03 30.19 21.71
C ILE A 365 -6.78 29.93 20.39
N ARG A 366 -6.44 30.68 19.34
CA ARG A 366 -7.03 30.52 18.00
C ARG A 366 -5.97 30.47 16.91
N ILE A 367 -5.78 29.27 16.36
CA ILE A 367 -4.82 28.98 15.30
C ILE A 367 -5.55 28.20 14.18
N TYR A 368 -5.45 28.73 12.97
CA TYR A 368 -6.06 28.19 11.75
C TYR A 368 -4.96 27.90 10.74
N GLY A 369 -4.51 26.64 10.68
CA GLY A 369 -3.37 26.28 9.86
C GLY A 369 -2.12 27.07 10.27
N THR A 370 -1.66 27.93 9.38
CA THR A 370 -0.52 28.83 9.60
C THR A 370 -0.92 30.25 10.04
N TYR A 371 -2.22 30.51 10.20
CA TYR A 371 -2.77 31.80 10.60
C TYR A 371 -3.12 31.82 12.09
N ILE A 372 -2.60 32.80 12.80
CA ILE A 372 -2.87 33.00 14.23
C ILE A 372 -3.80 34.19 14.37
N LEU A 373 -4.91 33.99 15.07
CA LEU A 373 -5.86 35.05 15.38
C LEU A 373 -5.75 35.40 16.87
N HIS A 374 -5.47 36.67 17.15
CA HIS A 374 -5.48 37.15 18.52
C HIS A 374 -6.89 37.04 19.13
N PRO A 375 -7.06 36.54 20.38
CA PRO A 375 -8.38 36.31 20.98
C PRO A 375 -9.29 37.54 21.04
N ASP A 376 -8.70 38.74 21.22
CA ASP A 376 -9.42 40.02 21.28
C ASP A 376 -9.97 40.50 19.94
N LEU A 377 -9.58 39.86 18.83
CA LEU A 377 -10.11 40.18 17.51
C LEU A 377 -11.39 39.39 17.24
N GLU A 378 -12.39 40.11 16.73
CA GLU A 378 -13.61 39.52 16.17
C GLU A 378 -13.34 39.12 14.73
N ASP A 379 -12.93 37.86 14.55
CA ASP A 379 -12.86 37.23 13.22
C ASP A 379 -13.41 35.80 13.35
N LYS A 380 -14.30 35.43 12.44
CA LYS A 380 -14.96 34.13 12.38
C LYS A 380 -14.42 33.29 11.23
N LEU A 381 -14.21 32.00 11.52
CA LEU A 381 -13.92 31.02 10.48
C LEU A 381 -15.21 30.69 9.72
N ILE A 382 -15.26 31.06 8.45
CA ILE A 382 -16.26 30.64 7.48
C ILE A 382 -15.80 29.31 6.86
N LYS A 383 -16.69 28.32 6.93
CA LYS A 383 -16.50 27.02 6.29
C LYS A 383 -17.39 26.94 5.07
N THR A 384 -16.83 26.52 3.95
CA THR A 384 -17.58 26.28 2.72
C THR A 384 -17.30 24.86 2.26
N HIS A 385 -18.32 24.01 2.29
CA HIS A 385 -18.20 22.63 1.86
C HIS A 385 -18.32 22.58 0.33
N VAL A 386 -17.25 22.17 -0.34
CA VAL A 386 -17.19 22.15 -1.81
C VAL A 386 -17.72 20.82 -2.33
N ASP A 387 -17.26 19.72 -1.72
CA ASP A 387 -17.70 18.35 -2.00
C ASP A 387 -17.35 17.43 -0.82
N LYS A 388 -17.72 16.14 -0.91
CA LYS A 388 -17.37 15.14 0.11
C LYS A 388 -15.86 14.99 0.22
N GLY A 389 -15.31 15.31 1.39
CA GLY A 389 -13.89 15.30 1.71
C GLY A 389 -13.21 16.67 1.58
N THR A 390 -13.86 17.68 0.98
CA THR A 390 -13.24 18.99 0.72
C THR A 390 -14.02 20.13 1.37
N VAL A 391 -13.38 20.77 2.34
CA VAL A 391 -13.86 21.99 2.99
C VAL A 391 -12.88 23.13 2.75
N SER A 392 -13.39 24.27 2.32
CA SER A 392 -12.66 25.52 2.24
C SER A 392 -12.83 26.31 3.54
N TYR A 393 -11.73 26.74 4.12
CA TYR A 393 -11.70 27.54 5.35
C TYR A 393 -11.23 28.95 5.01
N ILE A 394 -12.07 29.94 5.29
CA ILE A 394 -11.78 31.35 5.02
C ILE A 394 -12.21 32.14 6.25
N THR A 395 -11.42 33.11 6.68
CA THR A 395 -11.85 34.07 7.71
C THR A 395 -12.91 35.02 7.16
N ASP A 396 -13.68 35.70 8.02
CA ASP A 396 -14.65 36.69 7.55
C ASP A 396 -13.97 37.94 6.94
N THR A 397 -12.69 38.13 7.26
CA THR A 397 -11.79 39.09 6.63
C THR A 397 -11.29 38.67 5.23
N GLY A 398 -11.65 37.47 4.76
CA GLY A 398 -11.31 36.95 3.44
C GLY A 398 -9.96 36.24 3.36
N PHE A 399 -9.28 36.01 4.48
CA PHE A 399 -8.03 35.26 4.52
C PHE A 399 -8.31 33.76 4.38
N ARG A 400 -7.77 33.16 3.33
CA ARG A 400 -7.94 31.73 3.04
C ARG A 400 -6.90 30.91 3.79
N ILE A 401 -7.34 29.88 4.51
CA ILE A 401 -6.46 28.93 5.20
C ILE A 401 -6.03 27.85 4.21
N ASP A 402 -4.84 27.98 3.63
CA ASP A 402 -4.28 27.04 2.64
C ASP A 402 -3.09 26.21 3.16
N GLY A 403 -2.46 26.63 4.25
CA GLY A 403 -1.38 25.91 4.93
C GLY A 403 -1.87 25.04 6.11
N ARG A 404 -1.27 23.86 6.28
CA ARG A 404 -1.40 23.06 7.51
C ARG A 404 -0.35 23.54 8.52
N GLY A 405 -0.75 23.80 9.76
CA GLY A 405 0.18 24.22 10.80
C GLY A 405 1.02 23.06 11.35
N ASP A 406 1.92 23.38 12.27
CA ASP A 406 2.95 22.46 12.80
C ASP A 406 2.52 21.70 14.07
N ILE A 407 1.33 21.98 14.61
CA ILE A 407 0.87 21.37 15.86
C ILE A 407 0.46 19.93 15.60
N SER A 408 1.20 18.98 16.16
CA SER A 408 0.89 17.54 16.10
C SER A 408 0.67 16.92 17.49
N SER A 409 1.16 17.58 18.54
CA SER A 409 1.02 17.18 19.94
C SER A 409 0.31 18.29 20.72
N LEU A 410 -0.54 17.89 21.68
CA LEU A 410 -1.21 18.81 22.61
C LEU A 410 -0.54 18.84 23.99
N ALA A 411 0.68 18.29 24.12
CA ALA A 411 1.37 18.15 25.40
C ALA A 411 1.61 19.48 26.13
N ASP A 412 1.71 20.59 25.40
CA ASP A 412 1.91 21.93 25.99
C ASP A 412 0.61 22.63 26.38
N ILE A 413 -0.54 22.17 25.88
CA ILE A 413 -1.84 22.79 26.15
C ILE A 413 -2.19 22.79 27.66
N PRO A 414 -1.91 21.72 28.43
CA PRO A 414 -2.07 21.72 29.89
C PRO A 414 -1.31 22.82 30.65
N ASN A 415 -0.29 23.46 30.06
CA ASN A 415 0.38 24.59 30.69
C ASN A 415 -0.56 25.81 30.88
N MET A 416 -1.65 25.88 30.12
CA MET A 416 -2.71 26.89 30.18
C MET A 416 -3.93 26.36 30.96
N TYR A 417 -3.82 26.24 32.29
CA TYR A 417 -4.87 25.66 33.15
C TYR A 417 -6.23 26.39 33.05
N TYR A 418 -6.19 27.71 32.85
CA TYR A 418 -7.39 28.55 32.72
C TYR A 418 -7.92 28.68 31.28
N LEU A 419 -7.36 27.95 30.31
CA LEU A 419 -7.87 27.91 28.95
C LEU A 419 -9.33 27.45 28.92
N ARG A 420 -10.18 28.16 28.18
CA ARG A 420 -11.60 27.86 27.96
C ARG A 420 -11.89 27.65 26.48
N ASN A 421 -11.24 28.40 25.60
CA ASN A 421 -11.51 28.35 24.16
C ASN A 421 -10.27 27.89 23.41
N LEU A 422 -10.35 26.73 22.75
CA LEU A 422 -9.25 26.16 21.98
C LEU A 422 -9.67 25.95 20.54
N THR A 423 -9.06 26.68 19.62
CA THR A 423 -9.25 26.51 18.17
C THR A 423 -7.91 26.19 17.53
N LEU A 424 -7.78 24.97 17.00
CA LEU A 424 -6.60 24.45 16.31
C LEU A 424 -7.05 23.78 15.00
N THR A 425 -7.52 24.59 14.05
CA THR A 425 -7.99 24.11 12.75
C THR A 425 -6.81 23.81 11.82
N SER A 426 -6.95 22.82 10.94
CA SER A 426 -5.95 22.49 9.90
C SER A 426 -4.55 22.24 10.48
N GLN A 427 -4.44 21.41 11.53
CA GLN A 427 -3.18 20.99 12.16
C GLN A 427 -2.94 19.48 11.93
N SER A 428 -2.01 18.85 12.64
CA SER A 428 -1.74 17.41 12.52
C SER A 428 -2.10 16.64 13.79
N ILE A 429 -3.19 17.04 14.46
CA ILE A 429 -3.59 16.50 15.77
C ILE A 429 -4.37 15.19 15.60
N SER A 430 -4.03 14.18 16.39
CA SER A 430 -4.75 12.91 16.45
C SER A 430 -5.01 12.41 17.88
N ASP A 431 -4.11 12.75 18.82
CA ASP A 431 -4.25 12.40 20.23
C ASP A 431 -4.80 13.57 21.05
N LEU A 432 -5.96 13.36 21.68
CA LEU A 432 -6.60 14.32 22.58
C LEU A 432 -6.32 14.03 24.06
N SER A 433 -5.54 13.00 24.40
CA SER A 433 -5.22 12.64 25.79
C SER A 433 -4.73 13.81 26.66
N PRO A 434 -3.94 14.79 26.14
CA PRO A 434 -3.52 15.93 26.96
C PRO A 434 -4.67 16.85 27.39
N LEU A 435 -5.81 16.84 26.69
CA LEU A 435 -6.98 17.65 27.05
C LEU A 435 -7.80 17.06 28.20
N SER A 436 -7.48 15.83 28.64
CA SER A 436 -8.24 15.14 29.68
C SER A 436 -8.24 15.93 31.00
N GLY A 437 -9.43 16.18 31.55
CA GLY A 437 -9.61 16.95 32.79
C GLY A 437 -9.50 18.47 32.62
N MET A 438 -9.23 18.98 31.41
CA MET A 438 -9.34 20.42 31.13
C MET A 438 -10.79 20.89 31.22
N LYS A 439 -10.98 22.17 31.56
CA LYS A 439 -12.29 22.81 31.70
C LYS A 439 -12.61 23.68 30.48
N LEU A 440 -12.40 23.14 29.27
CA LEU A 440 -12.68 23.88 28.05
C LEU A 440 -14.20 24.04 27.86
N GLU A 441 -14.59 25.17 27.31
CA GLU A 441 -15.97 25.52 26.94
C GLU A 441 -16.19 25.43 25.44
N LYS A 442 -15.16 25.73 24.64
CA LYS A 442 -15.22 25.68 23.17
C LYS A 442 -14.00 24.97 22.61
N ILE A 443 -14.22 23.96 21.77
CA ILE A 443 -13.17 23.22 21.08
C ILE A 443 -13.47 23.23 19.58
N ASN A 444 -12.53 23.73 18.79
CA ASN A 444 -12.55 23.59 17.34
C ASN A 444 -11.25 22.91 16.86
N LEU A 445 -11.41 21.69 16.36
CA LEU A 445 -10.35 20.84 15.82
C LEU A 445 -10.64 20.47 14.36
N SER A 446 -11.33 21.34 13.62
CA SER A 446 -11.64 21.14 12.20
C SER A 446 -10.40 20.77 11.38
N ASN A 447 -10.55 19.87 10.39
CA ASN A 447 -9.48 19.45 9.47
C ASN A 447 -8.21 18.91 10.16
N ASN A 448 -8.40 17.98 11.10
CA ASN A 448 -7.33 17.25 11.79
C ASN A 448 -7.45 15.73 11.53
N PHE A 449 -6.81 14.92 12.37
CA PHE A 449 -6.82 13.46 12.31
C PHE A 449 -7.44 12.84 13.57
N VAL A 450 -8.41 13.53 14.19
CA VAL A 450 -9.09 13.07 15.42
C VAL A 450 -10.05 11.92 15.10
N GLY A 451 -9.72 10.72 15.55
CA GLY A 451 -10.56 9.53 15.36
C GLY A 451 -11.40 9.14 16.58
N ASN A 452 -11.16 9.74 17.75
CA ASN A 452 -11.77 9.36 19.02
C ASN A 452 -11.89 10.57 19.96
N LEU A 453 -13.01 10.67 20.68
CA LEU A 453 -13.33 11.74 21.63
C LEU A 453 -13.26 11.31 23.10
N LEU A 454 -12.72 10.13 23.42
CA LEU A 454 -12.68 9.59 24.80
C LEU A 454 -12.14 10.58 25.84
N SER A 455 -11.10 11.35 25.49
CA SER A 455 -10.49 12.34 26.38
C SER A 455 -11.40 13.52 26.74
N LEU A 456 -12.50 13.72 26.00
CA LEU A 456 -13.46 14.80 26.23
C LEU A 456 -14.66 14.38 27.10
N LYS A 457 -14.83 13.08 27.39
CA LYS A 457 -16.08 12.51 27.93
C LYS A 457 -16.56 13.11 29.27
N ASP A 458 -15.64 13.59 30.10
CA ASP A 458 -15.92 14.14 31.43
C ASP A 458 -15.88 15.68 31.44
N MET A 459 -15.73 16.31 30.26
CA MET A 459 -15.60 17.75 30.11
C MET A 459 -16.97 18.44 30.18
N ALA A 460 -17.62 18.38 31.34
CA ALA A 460 -18.97 18.90 31.56
C ALA A 460 -19.14 20.41 31.31
N THR A 461 -18.03 21.15 31.15
CA THR A 461 -17.99 22.57 30.77
C THR A 461 -18.16 22.81 29.28
N LEU A 462 -17.93 21.80 28.43
CA LEU A 462 -17.92 21.94 26.97
C LEU A 462 -19.32 22.30 26.46
N ARG A 463 -19.39 23.42 25.72
CA ARG A 463 -20.60 23.96 25.10
C ARG A 463 -20.55 23.90 23.58
N GLU A 464 -19.38 24.06 23.00
CA GLU A 464 -19.21 24.03 21.54
C GLU A 464 -18.11 23.03 21.19
N LEU A 465 -18.45 22.05 20.35
CA LEU A 465 -17.51 21.09 19.81
C LEU A 465 -17.60 21.07 18.29
N ASP A 466 -16.47 21.33 17.66
CA ASP A 466 -16.32 21.33 16.22
C ASP A 466 -15.17 20.40 15.82
N VAL A 467 -15.53 19.30 15.17
CA VAL A 467 -14.63 18.25 14.69
C VAL A 467 -14.86 17.99 13.21
N CYS A 468 -15.35 19.00 12.48
CA CYS A 468 -15.55 18.96 11.04
C CYS A 468 -14.31 18.42 10.31
N GLN A 469 -14.50 17.59 9.28
CA GLN A 469 -13.42 17.04 8.46
C GLN A 469 -12.36 16.25 9.26
N ASN A 470 -12.82 15.37 10.15
CA ASN A 470 -11.98 14.42 10.90
C ASN A 470 -12.44 12.97 10.68
N PRO A 471 -11.56 11.96 10.84
CA PRO A 471 -11.90 10.55 10.67
C PRO A 471 -12.67 9.95 11.86
N LEU A 472 -13.62 10.71 12.43
CA LEU A 472 -14.42 10.32 13.59
C LEU A 472 -15.58 9.40 13.19
N ARG A 473 -15.87 8.37 14.01
CA ARG A 473 -16.97 7.41 13.80
C ARG A 473 -17.91 7.25 14.98
N ASP A 474 -17.45 7.49 16.20
CA ASP A 474 -18.18 7.21 17.44
C ASP A 474 -18.37 8.47 18.27
N LEU A 475 -19.63 8.76 18.59
CA LEU A 475 -20.05 9.87 19.44
C LEU A 475 -20.35 9.44 20.89
N THR A 476 -20.26 8.16 21.23
CA THR A 476 -20.50 7.65 22.59
C THR A 476 -19.76 8.44 23.68
N PRO A 477 -18.49 8.86 23.49
CA PRO A 477 -17.79 9.66 24.50
C PRO A 477 -18.48 10.98 24.87
N ILE A 478 -19.21 11.61 23.94
CA ILE A 478 -19.84 12.92 24.20
C ILE A 478 -21.27 12.80 24.75
N SER A 479 -21.80 11.59 24.92
CA SER A 479 -23.19 11.33 25.32
C SER A 479 -23.62 11.94 26.67
N ARG A 480 -22.65 12.29 27.54
CA ARG A 480 -22.88 12.90 28.86
C ARG A 480 -22.43 14.35 28.94
N LEU A 481 -22.08 14.99 27.83
CA LEU A 481 -21.72 16.41 27.80
C LEU A 481 -23.00 17.25 27.79
N LEU A 482 -23.76 17.21 28.89
CA LEU A 482 -25.09 17.81 29.02
C LEU A 482 -25.12 19.35 28.88
N SER A 483 -23.95 19.98 28.84
CA SER A 483 -23.77 21.41 28.58
C SER A 483 -23.59 21.75 27.09
N LEU A 484 -23.49 20.76 26.21
CA LEU A 484 -23.23 20.97 24.79
C LEU A 484 -24.41 21.68 24.12
N GLU A 485 -24.14 22.81 23.50
CA GLU A 485 -25.07 23.71 22.83
C GLU A 485 -24.86 23.69 21.31
N SER A 486 -23.64 23.48 20.83
CA SER A 486 -23.29 23.38 19.41
C SER A 486 -22.40 22.19 19.11
N LEU A 487 -22.74 21.44 18.06
CA LEU A 487 -21.96 20.31 17.56
C LEU A 487 -21.83 20.37 16.04
N ASP A 488 -20.60 20.42 15.54
CA ASP A 488 -20.29 20.26 14.13
C ASP A 488 -19.46 18.98 13.92
N ILE A 489 -20.08 18.00 13.26
CA ILE A 489 -19.46 16.72 12.87
C ILE A 489 -19.50 16.53 11.36
N SER A 490 -19.72 17.59 10.60
CA SER A 490 -19.77 17.53 9.15
C SER A 490 -18.48 16.92 8.58
N GLN A 491 -18.58 16.24 7.43
CA GLN A 491 -17.44 15.60 6.77
C GLN A 491 -16.70 14.58 7.65
N THR A 492 -17.42 13.91 8.56
CA THR A 492 -16.91 12.78 9.36
C THR A 492 -17.48 11.46 8.86
N GLN A 493 -17.17 10.35 9.55
CA GLN A 493 -17.64 8.99 9.24
C GLN A 493 -18.65 8.50 10.29
N VAL A 494 -19.29 9.43 11.01
CA VAL A 494 -20.36 9.11 11.96
C VAL A 494 -21.61 8.70 11.20
N THR A 495 -22.20 7.58 11.64
CA THR A 495 -23.46 7.05 11.08
C THR A 495 -24.54 6.89 12.16
N ASP A 496 -24.14 6.75 13.43
CA ASP A 496 -25.05 6.60 14.57
C ASP A 496 -25.11 7.89 15.40
N LEU A 497 -26.32 8.44 15.51
CA LEU A 497 -26.62 9.64 16.29
C LEU A 497 -27.21 9.33 17.68
N MET A 498 -27.46 8.05 18.02
CA MET A 498 -27.99 7.65 19.33
C MET A 498 -27.28 8.27 20.54
N PRO A 499 -25.94 8.46 20.53
CA PRO A 499 -25.26 9.13 21.63
C PRO A 499 -25.73 10.56 21.93
N LEU A 500 -26.41 11.23 21.00
CA LEU A 500 -26.91 12.60 21.19
C LEU A 500 -28.21 12.65 22.01
N ALA A 501 -28.88 11.53 22.26
CA ALA A 501 -30.25 11.48 22.79
C ALA A 501 -30.49 12.28 24.08
N GLU A 502 -29.49 12.38 24.96
CA GLU A 502 -29.58 13.06 26.26
C GLU A 502 -29.04 14.50 26.24
N LEU A 503 -28.54 14.99 25.10
CA LEU A 503 -27.94 16.32 24.96
C LEU A 503 -29.02 17.40 24.80
N THR A 504 -29.90 17.53 25.80
CA THR A 504 -31.11 18.35 25.72
C THR A 504 -30.84 19.85 25.53
N LYS A 505 -29.61 20.32 25.76
CA LYS A 505 -29.19 21.71 25.53
C LYS A 505 -28.70 21.98 24.11
N LEU A 506 -28.55 20.96 23.27
CA LEU A 506 -28.06 21.13 21.90
C LEU A 506 -29.03 21.99 21.09
N GLN A 507 -28.51 23.07 20.51
CA GLN A 507 -29.25 24.07 19.73
C GLN A 507 -28.87 24.03 18.26
N THR A 508 -27.60 23.79 17.95
CA THR A 508 -27.07 23.77 16.58
C THR A 508 -26.35 22.45 16.30
N LEU A 509 -26.71 21.80 15.20
CA LEU A 509 -26.11 20.53 14.78
C LEU A 509 -25.80 20.53 13.29
N ASN A 510 -24.53 20.36 12.92
CA ASN A 510 -24.13 20.22 11.53
C ASN A 510 -23.72 18.77 11.21
N LEU A 511 -24.45 18.15 10.28
CA LEU A 511 -24.28 16.77 9.81
C LEU A 511 -23.88 16.70 8.33
N GLU A 512 -23.53 17.84 7.72
CA GLU A 512 -23.34 17.90 6.27
C GLU A 512 -22.26 16.90 5.80
N TYR A 513 -22.53 16.19 4.70
CA TYR A 513 -21.65 15.15 4.14
C TYR A 513 -21.34 13.95 5.07
N CYS A 514 -22.18 13.70 6.09
CA CYS A 514 -22.15 12.44 6.85
C CYS A 514 -23.04 11.37 6.22
N ASP A 515 -22.63 10.10 6.31
CA ASP A 515 -23.40 8.95 5.79
C ASP A 515 -24.51 8.52 6.77
N ILE A 516 -25.34 9.48 7.20
CA ILE A 516 -26.44 9.29 8.16
C ILE A 516 -27.74 9.04 7.40
N GLU A 517 -28.49 8.01 7.83
CA GLU A 517 -29.82 7.66 7.29
C GLU A 517 -30.94 7.94 8.31
N ASP A 518 -30.72 7.60 9.59
CA ASP A 518 -31.72 7.70 10.66
C ASP A 518 -31.44 8.91 11.57
N ILE A 519 -32.41 9.82 11.63
CA ILE A 519 -32.41 11.01 12.50
C ILE A 519 -33.50 10.97 13.58
N SER A 520 -34.10 9.81 13.85
CA SER A 520 -35.16 9.63 14.85
C SER A 520 -34.78 10.17 16.24
N VAL A 521 -33.49 10.09 16.61
CA VAL A 521 -32.96 10.63 17.86
C VAL A 521 -33.13 12.15 17.97
N LEU A 522 -33.13 12.88 16.86
CA LEU A 522 -33.27 14.34 16.88
C LEU A 522 -34.63 14.76 17.44
N ALA A 523 -35.67 13.92 17.37
CA ALA A 523 -36.97 14.18 18.02
C ALA A 523 -36.86 14.32 19.56
N LYS A 524 -35.80 13.77 20.17
CA LYS A 524 -35.53 13.85 21.62
C LYS A 524 -34.81 15.12 22.03
N LEU A 525 -34.43 15.99 21.09
CA LEU A 525 -33.71 17.23 21.33
C LEU A 525 -34.70 18.41 21.34
N PRO A 526 -35.19 18.86 22.51
CA PRO A 526 -36.26 19.85 22.59
C PRO A 526 -35.79 21.28 22.27
N ASN A 527 -34.49 21.56 22.41
CA ASN A 527 -33.91 22.89 22.19
C ASN A 527 -33.18 23.03 20.85
N LEU A 528 -33.26 22.02 19.97
CA LEU A 528 -32.64 22.08 18.65
C LEU A 528 -33.33 23.18 17.82
N ARG A 529 -32.54 24.14 17.32
CA ARG A 529 -33.01 25.31 16.56
C ARG A 529 -32.53 25.30 15.13
N GLU A 530 -31.31 24.83 14.90
CA GLU A 530 -30.72 24.75 13.57
C GLU A 530 -30.08 23.38 13.37
N VAL A 531 -30.39 22.75 12.24
CA VAL A 531 -29.76 21.51 11.82
C VAL A 531 -29.39 21.59 10.34
N ASP A 532 -28.18 21.18 10.01
CA ASP A 532 -27.75 20.98 8.64
C ASP A 532 -27.67 19.49 8.34
N VAL A 533 -28.52 19.03 7.43
CA VAL A 533 -28.61 17.65 6.94
C VAL A 533 -28.23 17.55 5.46
N SER A 534 -27.58 18.59 4.93
CA SER A 534 -27.25 18.67 3.52
C SER A 534 -26.29 17.55 3.11
N ASN A 535 -26.46 17.02 1.90
CA ASN A 535 -25.61 15.99 1.32
C ASN A 535 -25.46 14.72 2.20
N THR A 536 -26.52 14.35 2.94
CA THR A 536 -26.61 13.11 3.72
C THR A 536 -27.46 12.05 3.00
N LEU A 537 -27.71 10.89 3.65
CA LEU A 537 -28.52 9.79 3.13
C LEU A 537 -29.92 9.74 3.73
N ILE A 538 -30.36 10.83 4.37
CA ILE A 538 -31.64 10.91 5.09
C ILE A 538 -32.82 10.80 4.11
N THR A 539 -33.78 9.96 4.47
CA THR A 539 -35.00 9.72 3.67
C THR A 539 -36.29 10.19 4.35
N ASP A 540 -36.22 10.62 5.61
CA ASP A 540 -37.38 11.11 6.37
C ASP A 540 -36.97 12.27 7.30
N LEU A 541 -37.62 13.43 7.12
CA LEU A 541 -37.46 14.62 7.95
C LEU A 541 -38.55 14.76 9.04
N SER A 542 -39.50 13.82 9.11
CA SER A 542 -40.56 13.83 10.12
C SER A 542 -40.06 13.92 11.57
N PRO A 543 -38.89 13.36 11.96
CA PRO A 543 -38.37 13.51 13.31
C PRO A 543 -38.00 14.95 13.72
N LEU A 544 -37.89 15.87 12.75
CA LEU A 544 -37.59 17.29 12.99
C LEU A 544 -38.85 18.14 13.18
N ILE A 545 -40.03 17.61 12.90
CA ILE A 545 -41.29 18.35 13.07
C ILE A 545 -41.47 18.71 14.55
N ARG A 546 -41.79 19.98 14.82
CA ARG A 546 -42.04 20.49 16.17
C ARG A 546 -43.38 21.24 16.23
N PRO A 547 -44.21 20.98 17.26
CA PRO A 547 -45.47 21.70 17.42
C PRO A 547 -45.26 23.14 17.92
N HIS A 548 -44.21 23.37 18.71
CA HIS A 548 -43.88 24.65 19.32
C HIS A 548 -42.37 24.85 19.20
N ASN A 549 -41.94 25.91 18.50
CA ASN A 549 -40.57 26.23 18.07
C ASN A 549 -40.15 25.54 16.75
N SER A 550 -40.13 26.33 15.67
CA SER A 550 -39.67 25.87 14.37
C SER A 550 -38.17 25.58 14.38
N VAL A 551 -37.76 24.52 13.67
CA VAL A 551 -36.35 24.19 13.44
C VAL A 551 -35.95 24.66 12.05
N THR A 552 -34.85 25.40 11.93
CA THR A 552 -34.23 25.74 10.65
C THR A 552 -33.46 24.53 10.15
N VAL A 553 -33.79 24.04 8.95
CA VAL A 553 -33.23 22.83 8.36
C VAL A 553 -32.58 23.17 7.03
N ARG A 554 -31.25 23.11 6.97
CA ARG A 554 -30.50 23.15 5.70
C ARG A 554 -30.48 21.73 5.12
N CYS A 555 -30.94 21.59 3.87
CA CYS A 555 -31.23 20.28 3.27
C CYS A 555 -30.76 20.14 1.82
N VAL A 556 -29.74 20.91 1.44
CA VAL A 556 -29.17 20.88 0.08
C VAL A 556 -28.73 19.46 -0.27
N GLY A 557 -29.08 18.97 -1.45
CA GLY A 557 -28.68 17.63 -1.91
C GLY A 557 -29.57 16.47 -1.43
N LEU A 558 -30.57 16.70 -0.57
CA LEU A 558 -31.56 15.67 -0.24
C LEU A 558 -32.53 15.43 -1.41
N PRO A 559 -33.15 14.23 -1.50
CA PRO A 559 -34.16 13.97 -2.53
C PRO A 559 -35.36 14.90 -2.38
N ARG A 560 -35.85 15.48 -3.49
CA ARG A 560 -36.99 16.41 -3.48
C ARG A 560 -38.23 15.85 -2.79
N SER A 561 -38.50 14.55 -2.94
CA SER A 561 -39.62 13.87 -2.28
C SER A 561 -39.56 13.95 -0.74
N VAL A 562 -38.35 13.99 -0.17
CA VAL A 562 -38.11 14.09 1.27
C VAL A 562 -38.39 15.52 1.74
N ILE A 563 -37.90 16.51 0.98
CA ILE A 563 -38.09 17.94 1.25
C ILE A 563 -39.58 18.31 1.13
N ASP A 564 -40.24 17.89 0.05
CA ASP A 564 -41.65 18.20 -0.22
C ASP A 564 -42.60 17.59 0.82
N ALA A 565 -42.23 16.49 1.48
CA ALA A 565 -43.02 15.87 2.53
C ALA A 565 -43.19 16.75 3.78
N VAL A 566 -42.28 17.72 4.01
CA VAL A 566 -42.31 18.62 5.18
C VAL A 566 -42.41 20.10 4.81
N ARG A 567 -42.49 20.42 3.50
CA ARG A 567 -42.44 21.81 2.97
C ARG A 567 -43.47 22.76 3.57
N ASP A 568 -44.69 22.27 3.79
CA ASP A 568 -45.79 23.08 4.34
C ASP A 568 -45.92 22.97 5.88
N ASN A 569 -44.96 22.34 6.56
CA ASN A 569 -45.02 22.15 8.00
C ASN A 569 -44.55 23.41 8.74
N PRO A 570 -45.39 24.07 9.56
CA PRO A 570 -45.02 25.31 10.26
C PRO A 570 -43.95 25.10 11.34
N GLY A 571 -43.65 23.84 11.70
CA GLY A 571 -42.59 23.47 12.63
C GLY A 571 -41.20 23.36 12.00
N ILE A 572 -41.06 23.56 10.69
CA ILE A 572 -39.78 23.46 9.97
C ILE A 572 -39.62 24.68 9.06
N VAL A 573 -38.43 25.29 9.08
CA VAL A 573 -38.03 26.33 8.13
C VAL A 573 -36.94 25.74 7.25
N LEU A 574 -37.28 25.42 5.99
CA LEU A 574 -36.34 24.84 5.04
C LEU A 574 -35.42 25.90 4.45
N VAL A 575 -34.13 25.59 4.35
CA VAL A 575 -33.13 26.35 3.61
C VAL A 575 -32.56 25.42 2.52
N GLU A 576 -32.83 25.77 1.27
CA GLU A 576 -32.51 24.98 0.07
C GLU A 576 -31.37 25.60 -0.78
N GLU A 577 -30.79 26.74 -0.36
CA GLU A 577 -29.77 27.52 -1.08
C GLU A 577 -28.35 27.37 -0.53
#